data_AF-X5TYG7-F1
#
_entry.id   AF-X5TYG7-F1
#
_cell.length_a   1.000
_cell.length_b   1.000
_cell.length_c   1.000
_cell.angle_alpha   90.00
_cell.angle_beta   90.00
_cell.angle_gamma   90.00
#
_symmetry.space_group_name_H-M   'P 1'
#
loop_
_entity.id
_entity.type
_entity.pdbx_description
1 polymer ?
#
loop_
_entity_poly.entity_id
_entity_poly.type
_entity_poly.pdbx_seq_one_letter_code
_entity_poly.pdbx_strand_id
1 'polypeptide(L)'
;MLEANAYYSREVHGILFGYFPARPTADGDFLPKQTVFTCLSHDIIAHEVTHAVIDGIREHFTEPTNIDVTAFHEAFADLAALFRHFSHQDALLDTLQRTGGRLYAPSLAADAQRPGSHANIGAEITSDNPLVELARQFGQVSGHSGGLRSALDRKSNANDIRTVTEPHARGAILVAAMFDAFFTTYVSRTADLFKVFRAGGGRPETDDLPGPLAQLLAERASKTADMFFMICARALDYCPPVDITFGDFLRALITADSDLYPVDAHEVRDAIMQAFRRRGIVPEGALYFSEESLRWPVASDALPAVTGLVFGDPNGLSREEKDINGPLLRRYANTNAKLLGFNPEHGEIGVPSFHPMFRLGEDGVLRIDMVVELIQTREIAFDKAGPELGTFEVHAGVTLMIASQALSDGNRPDPIVRYVIPRYVDDERVQRQRTAYAAGAYMTKDHRIDFSLVHGAL
;
A
#
# COMPACT_ATOMS: atom_id res chain seq x y z
N MET A 1 12.10 24.23 -13.14
CA MET A 1 10.72 24.69 -13.29
C MET A 1 10.41 25.58 -12.09
N LEU A 2 10.03 26.86 -12.29
CA LEU A 2 9.67 27.75 -11.17
C LEU A 2 8.24 27.41 -10.74
N GLU A 3 8.11 26.39 -9.92
CA GLU A 3 6.84 25.81 -9.48
C GLU A 3 7.04 25.21 -8.09
N ALA A 4 6.07 25.40 -7.20
CA ALA A 4 6.04 24.74 -5.91
C ALA A 4 5.48 23.33 -6.08
N ASN A 5 6.16 22.45 -6.80
CA ASN A 5 5.64 21.12 -7.10
C ASN A 5 6.77 20.14 -7.38
N ALA A 6 6.49 18.85 -7.19
CA ALA A 6 7.24 17.75 -7.76
C ALA A 6 6.25 16.68 -8.18
N TYR A 7 6.52 16.00 -9.29
CA TYR A 7 5.62 14.96 -9.78
C TYR A 7 6.36 13.95 -10.68
N TYR A 8 5.90 12.71 -10.64
CA TYR A 8 6.17 11.72 -11.69
C TYR A 8 5.38 12.04 -12.97
N SER A 9 6.05 12.01 -14.12
CA SER A 9 5.40 12.14 -15.42
C SER A 9 5.73 10.95 -16.32
N ARG A 10 4.69 10.21 -16.69
CA ARG A 10 4.77 9.09 -17.63
C ARG A 10 5.15 9.55 -19.05
N GLU A 11 4.64 10.70 -19.50
CA GLU A 11 4.91 11.24 -20.85
C GLU A 11 6.40 11.47 -21.12
N VAL A 12 7.11 12.03 -20.14
CA VAL A 12 8.56 12.29 -20.26
C VAL A 12 9.43 11.20 -19.62
N HIS A 13 8.81 10.12 -19.11
CA HIS A 13 9.45 9.03 -18.38
C HIS A 13 10.41 9.52 -17.28
N GLY A 14 9.97 10.46 -16.45
CA GLY A 14 10.85 11.10 -15.48
C GLY A 14 10.13 11.72 -14.28
N ILE A 15 10.94 12.05 -13.27
CA ILE A 15 10.49 12.76 -12.08
C ILE A 15 10.92 14.22 -12.24
N LEU A 16 9.96 15.13 -12.10
CA LEU A 16 10.15 16.55 -12.32
C LEU A 16 10.15 17.28 -10.98
N PHE A 17 11.22 18.04 -10.71
CA PHE A 17 11.38 18.80 -9.48
C PHE A 17 11.31 20.30 -9.75
N GLY A 18 10.34 20.96 -9.12
CA GLY A 18 10.21 22.40 -9.07
C GLY A 18 11.13 23.07 -8.05
N TYR A 19 11.21 24.39 -8.14
CA TYR A 19 11.79 25.25 -7.12
C TYR A 19 10.95 26.51 -6.97
N PHE A 20 10.91 27.07 -5.76
CA PHE A 20 10.06 28.22 -5.44
C PHE A 20 10.65 29.04 -4.29
N PRO A 21 10.34 30.35 -4.19
CA PRO A 21 10.72 31.13 -3.02
C PRO A 21 9.87 30.70 -1.81
N ALA A 22 10.51 30.44 -0.67
CA ALA A 22 9.84 30.16 0.59
C ALA A 22 8.85 31.28 0.92
N ARG A 23 7.63 30.89 1.31
CA ARG A 23 6.65 31.83 1.87
C ARG A 23 7.15 32.30 3.24
N PRO A 24 6.86 33.54 3.66
CA PRO A 24 7.15 33.97 5.03
C PRO A 24 6.37 33.08 6.01
N THR A 25 7.05 32.19 6.72
CA THR A 25 6.44 31.39 7.80
C THR A 25 6.73 32.05 9.14
N ALA A 26 5.84 31.84 10.12
CA ALA A 26 6.00 32.36 11.48
C ALA A 26 7.15 31.68 12.25
N ASP A 27 7.59 30.50 11.79
CA ASP A 27 8.44 29.58 12.56
C ASP A 27 9.96 29.72 12.28
N GLY A 28 10.38 30.62 11.39
CA GLY A 28 11.80 30.98 11.23
C GLY A 28 12.70 29.95 10.51
N ASP A 29 12.14 28.86 9.99
CA ASP A 29 12.90 27.77 9.36
C ASP A 29 13.54 28.13 8.00
N PHE A 30 13.04 29.16 7.32
CA PHE A 30 13.59 29.65 6.05
C PHE A 30 13.89 31.14 6.13
N LEU A 31 15.01 31.54 5.51
CA LEU A 31 15.26 32.97 5.30
C LEU A 31 14.17 33.54 4.38
N PRO A 32 13.68 34.78 4.62
CA PRO A 32 12.72 35.40 3.73
C PRO A 32 13.20 35.38 2.27
N LYS A 33 12.39 34.80 1.37
CA LYS A 33 12.70 34.59 -0.07
C LYS A 33 13.81 33.56 -0.37
N GLN A 34 14.19 32.72 0.59
CA GLN A 34 15.08 31.59 0.30
C GLN A 34 14.46 30.70 -0.78
N THR A 35 15.24 30.34 -1.80
CA THR A 35 14.77 29.38 -2.80
C THR A 35 14.76 27.98 -2.19
N VAL A 36 13.58 27.35 -2.19
CA VAL A 36 13.36 25.95 -1.85
C VAL A 36 13.43 25.13 -3.14
N PHE A 37 14.20 24.05 -3.10
CA PHE A 37 14.32 23.10 -4.20
C PHE A 37 13.72 21.77 -3.76
N THR A 38 12.67 21.30 -4.44
CA THR A 38 11.99 20.06 -4.03
C THR A 38 12.89 18.83 -4.18
N CYS A 39 13.87 18.88 -5.10
CA CYS A 39 14.89 17.84 -5.26
C CYS A 39 15.89 17.70 -4.10
N LEU A 40 15.83 18.57 -3.09
CA LEU A 40 16.64 18.43 -1.88
C LEU A 40 15.90 17.68 -0.75
N SER A 41 14.60 17.40 -0.93
CA SER A 41 13.82 16.61 0.01
C SER A 41 13.88 15.13 -0.39
N HIS A 42 14.47 14.32 0.49
CA HIS A 42 14.47 12.87 0.32
C HIS A 42 13.04 12.30 0.24
N ASP A 43 12.10 12.88 0.98
CA ASP A 43 10.71 12.40 1.06
C ASP A 43 9.98 12.63 -0.25
N ILE A 44 10.14 13.81 -0.83
CA ILE A 44 9.58 14.12 -2.14
C ILE A 44 10.16 13.15 -3.18
N ILE A 45 11.49 12.95 -3.17
CA ILE A 45 12.11 12.00 -4.10
C ILE A 45 11.51 10.59 -3.91
N ALA A 46 11.45 10.09 -2.68
CA ALA A 46 10.92 8.76 -2.40
C ALA A 46 9.44 8.62 -2.80
N HIS A 47 8.62 9.63 -2.52
CA HIS A 47 7.22 9.69 -2.88
C HIS A 47 7.06 9.63 -4.41
N GLU A 48 7.71 10.53 -5.16
CA GLU A 48 7.58 10.58 -6.62
C GLU A 48 8.16 9.35 -7.32
N VAL A 49 9.28 8.82 -6.83
CA VAL A 49 9.84 7.55 -7.34
C VAL A 49 8.84 6.42 -7.15
N THR A 50 8.07 6.43 -6.07
CA THR A 50 7.10 5.37 -5.79
C THR A 50 5.97 5.34 -6.80
N HIS A 51 5.46 6.48 -7.27
CA HIS A 51 4.50 6.49 -8.38
C HIS A 51 5.04 5.82 -9.64
N ALA A 52 6.30 6.13 -10.00
CA ALA A 52 6.96 5.50 -11.14
C ALA A 52 7.12 3.99 -10.96
N VAL A 53 7.45 3.54 -9.74
CA VAL A 53 7.58 2.13 -9.40
C VAL A 53 6.23 1.42 -9.51
N ILE A 54 5.15 2.00 -8.98
CA ILE A 54 3.81 1.39 -9.08
C ILE A 54 3.36 1.32 -10.53
N ASP A 55 3.51 2.39 -11.31
CA ASP A 55 3.17 2.41 -12.74
C ASP A 55 3.97 1.36 -13.54
N GLY A 56 5.23 1.12 -13.17
CA GLY A 56 6.07 0.10 -13.79
C GLY A 56 5.77 -1.35 -13.39
N ILE A 57 5.21 -1.58 -12.19
CA ILE A 57 4.86 -2.93 -11.70
C ILE A 57 3.46 -3.33 -12.18
N ARG A 58 2.51 -2.39 -12.22
CA ARG A 58 1.08 -2.63 -12.49
C ARG A 58 0.57 -1.74 -13.62
N GLU A 59 0.39 -2.31 -14.81
CA GLU A 59 0.13 -1.56 -16.05
C GLU A 59 -1.09 -0.62 -15.96
N HIS A 60 -2.17 -1.04 -15.31
CA HIS A 60 -3.44 -0.30 -15.28
C HIS A 60 -3.72 0.39 -13.93
N PHE A 61 -2.74 0.43 -13.02
CA PHE A 61 -2.94 1.08 -11.71
C PHE A 61 -3.04 2.60 -11.80
N THR A 62 -2.60 3.20 -12.89
CA THR A 62 -2.72 4.64 -13.13
C THR A 62 -4.03 5.03 -13.81
N GLU A 63 -5.00 4.12 -13.98
CA GLU A 63 -6.32 4.46 -14.52
C GLU A 63 -7.27 4.86 -13.38
N PRO A 64 -7.78 6.11 -13.32
CA PRO A 64 -8.60 6.61 -12.24
C PRO A 64 -10.04 6.08 -12.34
N THR A 65 -10.19 4.77 -12.19
CA THR A 65 -11.44 4.02 -12.35
C THR A 65 -12.38 4.17 -11.16
N ASN A 66 -11.85 4.52 -9.99
CA ASN A 66 -12.61 4.91 -8.81
C ASN A 66 -11.75 5.85 -7.90
N ILE A 67 -12.37 6.42 -6.86
CA ILE A 67 -11.74 7.39 -5.95
C ILE A 67 -10.57 6.82 -5.11
N ASP A 68 -10.55 5.51 -4.85
CA ASP A 68 -9.47 4.84 -4.13
C ASP A 68 -8.22 4.70 -5.00
N VAL A 69 -8.32 4.68 -6.33
CA VAL A 69 -7.14 4.42 -7.18
C VAL A 69 -6.09 5.53 -7.02
N THR A 70 -6.48 6.79 -7.25
CA THR A 70 -5.56 7.92 -7.06
C THR A 70 -5.14 8.03 -5.59
N ALA A 71 -6.07 7.89 -4.65
CA ALA A 71 -5.76 7.92 -3.22
C ALA A 71 -4.82 6.80 -2.76
N PHE A 72 -4.83 5.65 -3.44
CA PHE A 72 -3.93 4.53 -3.19
C PHE A 72 -2.50 4.86 -3.63
N HIS A 73 -2.33 5.53 -4.77
CA HIS A 73 -1.01 6.02 -5.21
C HIS A 73 -0.41 6.96 -4.17
N GLU A 74 -1.17 7.98 -3.75
CA GLU A 74 -0.75 8.92 -2.70
C GLU A 74 -0.39 8.19 -1.40
N ALA A 75 -1.28 7.31 -0.93
CA ALA A 75 -1.06 6.59 0.31
C ALA A 75 0.16 5.67 0.25
N PHE A 76 0.38 4.97 -0.86
CA PHE A 76 1.49 4.05 -0.98
C PHE A 76 2.83 4.79 -1.11
N ALA A 77 2.85 5.91 -1.84
CA ALA A 77 4.00 6.80 -1.93
C ALA A 77 4.36 7.41 -0.56
N ASP A 78 3.36 7.82 0.22
CA ASP A 78 3.55 8.26 1.61
C ASP A 78 4.06 7.12 2.51
N LEU A 79 3.51 5.91 2.40
CA LEU A 79 4.01 4.77 3.18
C LEU A 79 5.47 4.46 2.87
N ALA A 80 5.86 4.53 1.59
CA ALA A 80 7.25 4.33 1.17
C ALA A 80 8.19 5.40 1.73
N ALA A 81 7.82 6.67 1.60
CA ALA A 81 8.60 7.79 2.12
C ALA A 81 8.72 7.73 3.65
N LEU A 82 7.60 7.53 4.36
CA LEU A 82 7.54 7.58 5.82
C LEU A 82 8.20 6.37 6.49
N PHE A 83 8.01 5.15 5.98
CA PHE A 83 8.70 4.00 6.56
C PHE A 83 10.21 4.06 6.33
N ARG A 84 10.66 4.69 5.23
CA ARG A 84 12.09 4.85 4.97
C ARG A 84 12.79 5.70 6.04
N HIS A 85 12.09 6.60 6.72
CA HIS A 85 12.66 7.38 7.82
C HIS A 85 13.14 6.56 8.99
N PHE A 86 12.52 5.42 9.25
CA PHE A 86 12.97 4.53 10.32
C PHE A 86 14.33 3.88 10.01
N SER A 87 14.88 4.06 8.81
CA SER A 87 16.27 3.72 8.48
C SER A 87 17.29 4.77 8.96
N HIS A 88 16.87 5.98 9.32
CA HIS A 88 17.72 7.03 9.87
C HIS A 88 17.92 6.85 11.39
N GLN A 89 18.85 5.98 11.76
CA GLN A 89 19.06 5.54 13.15
C GLN A 89 19.34 6.70 14.12
N ASP A 90 20.16 7.68 13.73
CA ASP A 90 20.53 8.80 14.62
C ASP A 90 19.35 9.69 14.97
N ALA A 91 18.51 10.03 13.98
CA ALA A 91 17.32 10.86 14.18
C ALA A 91 16.24 10.11 14.99
N LEU A 92 16.08 8.82 14.73
CA LEU A 92 15.18 7.96 15.48
C LEU A 92 15.65 7.78 16.94
N LEU A 93 16.95 7.64 17.16
CA LEU A 93 17.55 7.54 18.49
C LEU A 93 17.34 8.83 19.30
N ASP A 94 17.66 9.99 18.72
CA ASP A 94 17.46 11.29 19.38
C ASP A 94 15.99 11.49 19.77
N THR A 95 15.07 11.15 18.87
CA THR A 95 13.63 11.24 19.17
C THR A 95 13.23 10.27 20.30
N LEU A 96 13.66 9.00 20.24
CA LEU A 96 13.35 8.02 21.27
C LEU A 96 13.94 8.40 22.64
N GLN A 97 15.10 9.04 22.68
CA GLN A 97 15.68 9.55 23.92
C GLN A 97 14.81 10.65 24.51
N ARG A 98 14.45 11.67 23.72
CA ARG A 98 13.65 12.83 24.15
C ARG A 98 12.22 12.48 24.56
N THR A 99 11.71 11.35 24.09
CA THR A 99 10.29 10.96 24.24
C THR A 99 10.10 9.83 25.23
N GLY A 100 11.16 9.42 25.95
CA GLY A 100 11.11 8.29 26.87
C GLY A 100 10.78 6.97 26.16
N GLY A 101 11.18 6.83 24.90
CA GLY A 101 10.96 5.64 24.07
C GLY A 101 9.58 5.56 23.42
N ARG A 102 8.77 6.61 23.53
CA ARG A 102 7.41 6.69 22.96
C ARG A 102 7.51 7.18 21.53
N LEU A 103 7.22 6.30 20.58
CA LEU A 103 6.93 6.73 19.21
C LEU A 103 5.53 7.33 19.13
N TYR A 104 4.58 6.82 19.91
CA TYR A 104 3.20 7.28 19.92
C TYR A 104 2.71 7.44 21.36
N ALA A 105 2.04 8.56 21.66
CA ALA A 105 1.40 8.80 22.95
C ALA A 105 -0.13 8.83 22.77
N PRO A 106 -0.84 7.72 23.02
CA PRO A 106 -2.27 7.79 23.25
C PRO A 106 -2.48 8.48 24.60
N SER A 107 -3.37 9.48 24.69
CA SER A 107 -3.83 9.96 26.00
C SER A 107 -4.40 8.78 26.78
N LEU A 108 -3.71 8.38 27.84
CA LEU A 108 -4.19 7.44 28.84
C LEU A 108 -4.53 8.26 30.08
N ALA A 109 -5.77 8.75 30.13
CA ALA A 109 -6.42 9.10 31.38
C ALA A 109 -7.82 8.46 31.39
N ALA A 110 -7.88 7.20 31.78
CA ALA A 110 -9.07 6.65 32.42
C ALA A 110 -8.58 5.82 33.60
N ASP A 111 -9.12 6.15 34.77
CA ASP A 111 -8.74 5.66 36.08
C ASP A 111 -8.54 4.14 36.17
N ALA A 112 -7.62 3.78 37.05
CA ALA A 112 -7.26 2.46 37.55
C ALA A 112 -8.27 1.29 37.37
N GLN A 113 -7.67 0.16 36.98
CA GLN A 113 -7.97 -1.23 37.39
C GLN A 113 -9.18 -1.96 36.78
N ARG A 114 -8.87 -2.96 35.94
CA ARG A 114 -9.43 -4.33 35.96
C ARG A 114 -8.48 -5.32 35.25
N PRO A 115 -8.11 -6.46 35.85
CA PRO A 115 -7.37 -7.51 35.15
C PRO A 115 -8.33 -8.28 34.23
N GLY A 116 -7.98 -8.40 32.94
CA GLY A 116 -8.73 -9.21 31.96
C GLY A 116 -9.31 -8.47 30.75
N SER A 117 -8.98 -7.19 30.54
CA SER A 117 -9.42 -6.42 29.37
C SER A 117 -8.30 -6.35 28.32
N HIS A 118 -8.59 -6.74 27.07
CA HIS A 118 -7.77 -6.36 25.92
C HIS A 118 -7.54 -4.84 25.96
N ALA A 119 -6.30 -4.41 25.79
CA ALA A 119 -5.92 -3.01 25.82
C ALA A 119 -6.52 -2.31 24.60
N ASN A 120 -7.70 -1.73 24.78
CA ASN A 120 -8.39 -0.95 23.76
C ASN A 120 -7.74 0.45 23.71
N ILE A 121 -6.95 0.69 22.67
CA ILE A 121 -6.35 2.00 22.39
C ILE A 121 -7.42 2.87 21.72
N GLY A 122 -8.29 3.47 22.53
CA GLY A 122 -9.14 4.58 22.13
C GLY A 122 -8.60 5.84 22.78
N ALA A 123 -7.77 6.60 22.06
CA ALA A 123 -7.12 7.78 22.60
C ALA A 123 -7.79 9.07 22.09
N GLU A 124 -8.13 9.94 23.03
CA GLU A 124 -8.44 11.35 22.80
C GLU A 124 -7.11 12.11 22.90
N ILE A 125 -6.51 12.56 21.78
CA ILE A 125 -5.07 12.90 21.71
C ILE A 125 -4.84 14.41 21.79
N THR A 126 -3.83 14.82 22.57
CA THR A 126 -3.31 16.19 22.68
C THR A 126 -2.20 16.47 21.64
N SER A 127 -1.84 17.74 21.46
CA SER A 127 -0.98 18.31 20.39
C SER A 127 0.49 17.84 20.28
N ASP A 128 0.96 16.92 21.12
CA ASP A 128 2.40 16.62 21.27
C ASP A 128 2.71 15.13 21.01
N ASN A 129 2.44 14.65 19.79
CA ASN A 129 2.75 13.28 19.39
C ASN A 129 4.19 13.21 18.81
N PRO A 130 5.11 12.39 19.37
CA PRO A 130 6.48 12.24 18.88
C PRO A 130 6.62 11.91 17.38
N LEU A 131 5.63 11.25 16.77
CA LEU A 131 5.60 11.03 15.32
C LEU A 131 5.16 12.23 14.53
N VAL A 132 4.34 13.09 15.11
CA VAL A 132 4.01 14.37 14.50
C VAL A 132 5.26 15.25 14.54
N GLU A 133 6.11 15.11 15.56
CA GLU A 133 7.42 15.74 15.59
C GLU A 133 8.40 15.14 14.56
N LEU A 134 8.47 13.80 14.44
CA LEU A 134 9.21 13.14 13.35
C LEU A 134 8.68 13.60 11.98
N ALA A 135 7.37 13.51 11.73
CA ALA A 135 6.74 13.96 10.49
C ALA A 135 6.86 15.47 10.26
N ARG A 136 7.00 16.30 11.32
CA ARG A 136 7.29 17.74 11.23
C ARG A 136 8.73 17.99 10.83
N GLN A 137 9.68 17.31 11.46
CA GLN A 137 11.10 17.41 11.10
C GLN A 137 11.39 16.88 9.69
N PHE A 138 10.54 15.97 9.18
CA PHE A 138 10.79 15.29 7.91
C PHE A 138 9.89 15.77 6.75
N GLY A 139 8.68 16.28 7.01
CA GLY A 139 7.70 16.64 5.98
C GLY A 139 7.55 18.14 5.64
N GLN A 140 8.33 19.04 6.26
CA GLN A 140 8.21 20.50 6.13
C GLN A 140 8.38 21.07 4.70
N VAL A 141 9.04 20.33 3.80
CA VAL A 141 9.27 20.76 2.41
C VAL A 141 8.20 20.20 1.46
N SER A 142 7.50 19.15 1.88
CA SER A 142 6.68 18.35 0.97
C SER A 142 5.24 18.84 0.84
N GLY A 143 4.71 19.73 1.68
CA GLY A 143 3.27 20.12 1.66
C GLY A 143 2.30 19.00 2.09
N HIS A 144 2.71 17.73 1.96
CA HIS A 144 2.06 16.50 2.38
C HIS A 144 1.90 16.35 3.91
N SER A 145 2.66 17.12 4.71
CA SER A 145 2.63 17.05 6.17
C SER A 145 1.28 17.45 6.79
N GLY A 146 0.43 18.20 6.07
CA GLY A 146 -0.89 18.61 6.55
C GLY A 146 -1.92 17.47 6.60
N GLY A 147 -1.93 16.61 5.57
CA GLY A 147 -2.89 15.50 5.44
C GLY A 147 -2.62 14.38 6.44
N LEU A 148 -1.36 13.95 6.55
CA LEU A 148 -0.94 12.95 7.53
C LEU A 148 -1.14 13.43 8.97
N ARG A 149 -0.74 14.67 9.27
CA ARG A 149 -1.00 15.29 10.58
C ARG A 149 -2.50 15.28 10.89
N SER A 150 -3.33 15.73 9.95
CA SER A 150 -4.78 15.69 10.11
C SER A 150 -5.32 14.27 10.33
N ALA A 151 -4.77 13.25 9.68
CA ALA A 151 -5.25 11.87 9.80
C ALA A 151 -4.73 11.14 11.06
N LEU A 152 -3.55 11.49 11.56
CA LEU A 152 -2.98 10.95 12.80
C LEU A 152 -3.43 11.71 14.06
N ASP A 153 -3.72 13.00 13.95
CA ASP A 153 -4.18 13.86 15.07
C ASP A 153 -5.68 13.73 15.33
N ARG A 154 -6.47 13.28 14.34
CA ARG A 154 -7.91 13.11 14.50
C ARG A 154 -8.26 11.71 15.01
N LYS A 155 -9.25 11.66 15.91
CA LYS A 155 -9.87 10.39 16.33
C LYS A 155 -10.35 9.64 15.08
N SER A 156 -9.95 8.37 14.96
CA SER A 156 -10.38 7.52 13.84
C SER A 156 -11.90 7.51 13.71
N ASN A 157 -12.40 7.82 12.51
CA ASN A 157 -13.81 7.82 12.21
C ASN A 157 -14.10 6.91 11.02
N ALA A 158 -14.90 5.87 11.26
CA ALA A 158 -15.26 4.89 10.23
C ALA A 158 -16.07 5.48 9.07
N ASN A 159 -16.61 6.69 9.22
CA ASN A 159 -17.35 7.38 8.16
C ASN A 159 -16.45 8.19 7.22
N ASP A 160 -15.18 8.45 7.57
CA ASP A 160 -14.30 9.30 6.75
C ASP A 160 -14.08 8.69 5.35
N ILE A 161 -13.96 7.35 5.27
CA ILE A 161 -13.83 6.64 4.00
C ILE A 161 -15.05 6.82 3.06
N ARG A 162 -16.19 7.28 3.59
CA ARG A 162 -17.41 7.53 2.81
C ARG A 162 -17.54 8.98 2.34
N THR A 163 -16.83 9.91 2.97
CA THR A 163 -17.02 11.36 2.76
C THR A 163 -15.80 12.05 2.17
N VAL A 164 -14.60 11.54 2.43
CA VAL A 164 -13.34 12.14 1.95
C VAL A 164 -13.04 11.65 0.54
N THR A 165 -12.98 12.57 -0.42
CA THR A 165 -12.80 12.26 -1.85
C THR A 165 -11.50 12.80 -2.44
N GLU A 166 -10.89 13.81 -1.82
CA GLU A 166 -9.62 14.38 -2.28
C GLU A 166 -8.49 13.33 -2.12
N PRO A 167 -7.66 13.07 -3.16
CA PRO A 167 -6.71 11.96 -3.18
C PRO A 167 -5.78 11.89 -1.96
N HIS A 168 -5.13 12.99 -1.58
CA HIS A 168 -4.18 12.97 -0.46
C HIS A 168 -4.90 12.75 0.87
N ALA A 169 -6.00 13.45 1.12
CA ALA A 169 -6.78 13.33 2.35
C ALA A 169 -7.40 11.94 2.49
N ARG A 170 -7.86 11.34 1.38
CA ARG A 170 -8.38 9.97 1.36
C ARG A 170 -7.25 8.97 1.56
N GLY A 171 -6.11 9.16 0.89
CA GLY A 171 -4.92 8.34 1.04
C GLY A 171 -4.39 8.32 2.48
N ALA A 172 -4.44 9.47 3.16
CA ALA A 172 -4.06 9.60 4.56
C ALA A 172 -4.87 8.70 5.51
N ILE A 173 -6.08 8.27 5.14
CA ILE A 173 -6.87 7.28 5.90
C ILE A 173 -6.15 5.92 5.90
N LEU A 174 -5.68 5.48 4.72
CA LEU A 174 -4.92 4.23 4.59
C LEU A 174 -3.56 4.33 5.30
N VAL A 175 -2.85 5.44 5.13
CA VAL A 175 -1.56 5.68 5.81
C VAL A 175 -1.75 5.59 7.34
N ALA A 176 -2.77 6.28 7.87
CA ALA A 176 -3.08 6.25 9.29
C ALA A 176 -3.45 4.85 9.79
N ALA A 177 -4.12 4.02 8.97
CA ALA A 177 -4.42 2.63 9.32
C ALA A 177 -3.14 1.80 9.49
N MET A 178 -2.22 1.89 8.52
CA MET A 178 -0.95 1.17 8.58
C MET A 178 -0.08 1.61 9.74
N PHE A 179 -0.03 2.90 10.04
CA PHE A 179 0.75 3.43 11.15
C PHE A 179 0.15 3.06 12.52
N ASP A 180 -1.17 3.06 12.68
CA ASP A 180 -1.85 2.56 13.89
C ASP A 180 -1.50 1.08 14.17
N ALA A 181 -1.51 0.25 13.13
CA ALA A 181 -1.07 -1.15 13.21
C ALA A 181 0.43 -1.27 13.55
N PHE A 182 1.28 -0.45 12.93
CA PHE A 182 2.71 -0.39 13.22
C PHE A 182 2.98 -0.03 14.68
N PHE A 183 2.32 0.98 15.25
CA PHE A 183 2.51 1.36 16.65
C PHE A 183 2.01 0.29 17.61
N THR A 184 0.84 -0.29 17.33
CA THR A 184 0.31 -1.41 18.10
C THR A 184 1.34 -2.54 18.18
N THR A 185 1.94 -2.87 17.03
CA THR A 185 2.96 -3.91 16.92
C THR A 185 4.27 -3.52 17.62
N TYR A 186 4.72 -2.28 17.46
CA TYR A 186 5.94 -1.76 18.12
C TYR A 186 5.81 -1.81 19.64
N VAL A 187 4.67 -1.35 20.19
CA VAL A 187 4.39 -1.38 21.64
C VAL A 187 4.43 -2.82 22.15
N SER A 188 3.79 -3.76 21.46
CA SER A 188 3.83 -5.18 21.81
C SER A 188 5.27 -5.72 21.79
N ARG A 189 6.02 -5.47 20.71
CA ARG A 189 7.39 -5.96 20.50
C ARG A 189 8.43 -5.37 21.46
N THR A 190 8.14 -4.21 22.06
CA THR A 190 9.06 -3.52 22.99
C THR A 190 8.66 -3.70 24.46
N ALA A 191 7.53 -4.34 24.73
CA ALA A 191 6.98 -4.51 26.08
C ALA A 191 7.99 -5.15 27.04
N ASP A 192 8.74 -6.15 26.60
CA ASP A 192 9.74 -6.83 27.44
C ASP A 192 10.96 -5.97 27.75
N LEU A 193 11.40 -5.12 26.81
CA LEU A 193 12.47 -4.15 27.07
C LEU A 193 12.07 -3.18 28.19
N PHE A 194 10.83 -2.70 28.15
CA PHE A 194 10.29 -1.86 29.21
C PHE A 194 10.06 -2.62 30.53
N LYS A 195 9.72 -3.92 30.50
CA LYS A 195 9.63 -4.74 31.73
C LYS A 195 11.01 -4.86 32.39
N VAL A 196 12.07 -5.10 31.62
CA VAL A 196 13.45 -5.16 32.12
C VAL A 196 13.87 -3.80 32.70
N PHE A 197 13.62 -2.71 31.97
CA PHE A 197 13.92 -1.37 32.44
C PHE A 197 13.24 -1.03 33.78
N ARG A 198 11.94 -1.35 33.90
CA ARG A 198 11.19 -1.15 35.15
C ARG A 198 11.69 -2.04 36.30
N ALA A 199 12.05 -3.29 36.02
CA ALA A 199 12.65 -4.18 37.02
C ALA A 199 13.98 -3.63 37.56
N GLY A 200 14.74 -2.89 36.73
CA GLY A 200 15.95 -2.17 37.11
C GLY A 200 15.72 -0.84 37.84
N GLY A 201 14.47 -0.49 38.18
CA GLY A 201 14.11 0.77 38.85
C GLY A 201 13.78 1.94 37.92
N GLY A 202 13.78 1.71 36.60
CA GLY A 202 13.40 2.71 35.60
C GLY A 202 11.92 3.11 35.71
N ARG A 203 11.63 4.39 35.48
CA ARG A 203 10.26 4.94 35.49
C ARG A 203 9.86 5.33 34.06
N PRO A 204 8.64 5.01 33.61
CA PRO A 204 8.18 5.29 32.25
C PRO A 204 7.89 6.77 31.95
N GLU A 205 8.04 7.64 32.96
CA GLU A 205 7.77 9.10 32.87
C GLU A 205 9.06 9.94 32.83
N THR A 206 10.22 9.31 32.66
CA THR A 206 11.47 10.05 32.48
C THR A 206 11.72 10.30 31.00
N ASP A 207 11.81 11.58 30.64
CA ASP A 207 12.17 12.06 29.29
C ASP A 207 13.65 11.84 28.93
N ASP A 208 14.38 11.08 29.74
CA ASP A 208 15.79 10.74 29.53
C ASP A 208 15.96 9.22 29.60
N LEU A 209 15.69 8.57 28.47
CA LEU A 209 15.82 7.13 28.33
C LEU A 209 17.32 6.74 28.24
N PRO A 210 17.81 5.75 29.00
CA PRO A 210 19.21 5.34 28.89
C PRO A 210 19.59 4.99 27.45
N GLY A 211 20.72 5.53 26.98
CA GLY A 211 21.20 5.35 25.59
C GLY A 211 21.14 3.91 25.08
N PRO A 212 21.60 2.89 25.83
CA PRO A 212 21.49 1.49 25.39
C PRO A 212 20.05 0.99 25.19
N LEU A 213 19.10 1.44 26.03
CA LEU A 213 17.69 1.11 25.85
C LEU A 213 17.12 1.82 24.63
N ALA A 214 17.43 3.10 24.44
CA ALA A 214 17.00 3.87 23.28
C ALA A 214 17.52 3.24 21.97
N GLN A 215 18.75 2.72 21.96
CA GLN A 215 19.30 2.00 20.82
C GLN A 215 18.52 0.70 20.52
N LEU A 216 18.21 -0.10 21.54
CA LEU A 216 17.40 -1.32 21.37
C LEU A 216 15.97 -1.01 20.87
N LEU A 217 15.38 0.09 21.33
CA LEU A 217 14.08 0.56 20.85
C LEU A 217 14.17 1.03 19.40
N ALA A 218 15.21 1.79 19.03
CA ALA A 218 15.43 2.26 17.67
C ALA A 218 15.58 1.08 16.71
N GLU A 219 16.42 0.10 17.04
CA GLU A 219 16.57 -1.12 16.25
C GLU A 219 15.24 -1.89 16.08
N ARG A 220 14.43 -1.96 17.15
CA ARG A 220 13.14 -2.64 17.10
C ARG A 220 12.14 -1.87 16.25
N ALA A 221 12.14 -0.54 16.33
CA ALA A 221 11.31 0.33 15.50
C ALA A 221 11.69 0.19 14.01
N SER A 222 12.98 0.30 13.67
CA SER A 222 13.48 0.11 12.29
C SER A 222 13.08 -1.24 11.72
N LYS A 223 13.34 -2.34 12.43
CA LYS A 223 12.96 -3.69 11.97
C LYS A 223 11.45 -3.86 11.82
N THR A 224 10.66 -3.20 12.66
CA THR A 224 9.20 -3.26 12.57
C THR A 224 8.71 -2.42 11.38
N ALA A 225 9.32 -1.27 11.09
CA ALA A 225 8.99 -0.43 9.94
C ALA A 225 9.34 -1.15 8.63
N ASP A 226 10.52 -1.75 8.55
CA ASP A 226 10.93 -2.60 7.42
C ASP A 226 9.94 -3.74 7.19
N MET A 227 9.53 -4.43 8.26
CA MET A 227 8.53 -5.50 8.18
C MET A 227 7.20 -4.99 7.60
N PHE A 228 6.68 -3.87 8.09
CA PHE A 228 5.43 -3.28 7.62
C PHE A 228 5.51 -2.85 6.15
N PHE A 229 6.59 -2.17 5.75
CA PHE A 229 6.78 -1.78 4.36
C PHE A 229 6.92 -2.99 3.44
N MET A 230 7.64 -4.04 3.85
CA MET A 230 7.76 -5.29 3.09
C MET A 230 6.44 -6.07 2.97
N ILE A 231 5.52 -5.91 3.92
CA ILE A 231 4.14 -6.43 3.79
C ILE A 231 3.39 -5.62 2.71
N CYS A 232 3.43 -4.28 2.77
CA CYS A 232 2.81 -3.41 1.76
C CYS A 232 3.34 -3.69 0.35
N ALA A 233 4.67 -3.75 0.17
CA ALA A 233 5.30 -4.01 -1.11
C ALA A 233 4.91 -5.39 -1.69
N ARG A 234 4.95 -6.45 -0.87
CA ARG A 234 4.50 -7.79 -1.31
C ARG A 234 3.01 -7.86 -1.62
N ALA A 235 2.19 -7.08 -0.93
CA ALA A 235 0.75 -7.03 -1.15
C ALA A 235 0.40 -6.48 -2.55
N LEU A 236 1.28 -5.67 -3.16
CA LEU A 236 1.08 -5.25 -4.55
C LEU A 236 0.93 -6.44 -5.49
N ASP A 237 1.58 -7.59 -5.29
CA ASP A 237 1.38 -8.77 -6.14
C ASP A 237 -0.01 -9.45 -5.93
N TYR A 238 -0.70 -9.12 -4.83
CA TYR A 238 -1.95 -9.74 -4.39
C TYR A 238 -3.16 -8.80 -4.57
N CYS A 239 -3.00 -7.68 -5.26
CA CYS A 239 -4.10 -6.80 -5.61
C CYS A 239 -4.80 -7.26 -6.91
N PRO A 240 -6.06 -6.90 -7.17
CA PRO A 240 -6.62 -6.99 -8.52
C PRO A 240 -5.79 -6.14 -9.51
N PRO A 241 -5.79 -6.42 -10.82
CA PRO A 241 -4.94 -5.69 -11.79
C PRO A 241 -5.49 -4.31 -12.18
N VAL A 242 -6.76 -4.04 -11.86
CA VAL A 242 -7.48 -2.80 -12.16
C VAL A 242 -8.43 -2.47 -11.00
N ASP A 243 -8.87 -1.21 -10.91
CA ASP A 243 -9.96 -0.77 -10.04
C ASP A 243 -9.79 -1.26 -8.58
N ILE A 244 -8.58 -1.03 -8.06
CA ILE A 244 -8.23 -1.35 -6.67
C ILE A 244 -9.05 -0.49 -5.70
N THR A 245 -9.45 -1.09 -4.59
CA THR A 245 -10.01 -0.40 -3.43
C THR A 245 -9.12 -0.61 -2.20
N PHE A 246 -9.26 0.23 -1.16
CA PHE A 246 -8.55 0.01 0.11
C PHE A 246 -8.92 -1.33 0.77
N GLY A 247 -10.14 -1.80 0.54
CA GLY A 247 -10.60 -3.13 0.97
C GLY A 247 -9.84 -4.27 0.28
N ASP A 248 -9.56 -4.14 -1.01
CA ASP A 248 -8.74 -5.12 -1.74
C ASP A 248 -7.31 -5.13 -1.25
N PHE A 249 -6.76 -3.95 -0.97
CA PHE A 249 -5.43 -3.86 -0.41
C PHE A 249 -5.36 -4.52 0.97
N LEU A 250 -6.40 -4.39 1.82
CA LEU A 250 -6.47 -5.17 3.07
C LEU A 250 -6.42 -6.68 2.80
N ARG A 251 -7.21 -7.21 1.86
CA ARG A 251 -7.17 -8.64 1.52
C ARG A 251 -5.79 -9.04 1.03
N ALA A 252 -5.17 -8.20 0.21
CA ALA A 252 -3.83 -8.41 -0.32
C ALA A 252 -2.78 -8.45 0.80
N LEU A 253 -2.81 -7.52 1.76
CA LEU A 253 -1.93 -7.48 2.93
C LEU A 253 -2.03 -8.77 3.75
N ILE A 254 -3.26 -9.16 4.12
CA ILE A 254 -3.49 -10.35 4.95
C ILE A 254 -3.09 -11.64 4.21
N THR A 255 -3.39 -11.74 2.92
CA THR A 255 -3.02 -12.91 2.11
C THR A 255 -1.52 -13.01 1.93
N ALA A 256 -0.86 -11.92 1.50
CA ALA A 256 0.57 -11.91 1.23
C ALA A 256 1.40 -12.18 2.49
N ASP A 257 0.95 -11.72 3.65
CA ASP A 257 1.62 -11.98 4.91
C ASP A 257 1.40 -13.41 5.41
N SER A 258 0.15 -13.90 5.42
CA SER A 258 -0.18 -15.28 5.83
C SER A 258 0.54 -16.33 4.97
N ASP A 259 0.73 -16.04 3.69
CA ASP A 259 1.47 -16.88 2.75
C ASP A 259 2.96 -17.00 3.05
N LEU A 260 3.57 -16.04 3.76
CA LEU A 260 4.99 -16.11 4.13
C LEU A 260 5.17 -16.50 5.60
N TYR A 261 4.25 -16.04 6.45
CA TYR A 261 4.23 -16.19 7.89
C TYR A 261 2.91 -16.87 8.32
N PRO A 262 2.78 -18.21 8.20
CA PRO A 262 1.54 -18.90 8.54
C PRO A 262 1.07 -18.66 9.98
N VAL A 263 2.02 -18.43 10.90
CA VAL A 263 1.75 -18.10 12.31
C VAL A 263 1.96 -16.61 12.53
N ASP A 264 0.94 -15.90 13.00
CA ASP A 264 1.04 -14.48 13.35
C ASP A 264 1.64 -14.28 14.75
N ALA A 265 2.92 -14.62 14.92
CA ALA A 265 3.58 -14.61 16.23
C ALA A 265 3.63 -13.22 16.90
N HIS A 266 3.44 -12.16 16.13
CA HIS A 266 3.50 -10.77 16.60
C HIS A 266 2.17 -10.03 16.47
N GLU A 267 1.08 -10.73 16.18
CA GLU A 267 -0.27 -10.16 16.01
C GLU A 267 -0.31 -9.02 14.99
N VAL A 268 0.56 -9.09 13.96
CA VAL A 268 0.71 -8.07 12.92
C VAL A 268 -0.56 -8.00 12.08
N ARG A 269 -1.12 -9.16 11.71
CA ARG A 269 -2.32 -9.24 10.89
C ARG A 269 -3.54 -8.78 11.67
N ASP A 270 -3.66 -9.15 12.94
CA ASP A 270 -4.72 -8.60 13.80
C ASP A 270 -4.61 -7.08 13.92
N ALA A 271 -3.41 -6.54 14.18
CA ALA A 271 -3.19 -5.09 14.26
C ALA A 271 -3.62 -4.36 12.98
N ILE A 272 -3.27 -4.89 11.80
CA ILE A 272 -3.71 -4.36 10.49
C ILE A 272 -5.23 -4.43 10.37
N MET A 273 -5.84 -5.59 10.64
CA MET A 273 -7.29 -5.78 10.55
C MET A 273 -8.06 -4.79 11.43
N GLN A 274 -7.66 -4.63 12.70
CA GLN A 274 -8.34 -3.70 13.62
C GLN A 274 -8.18 -2.25 13.17
N ALA A 275 -6.98 -1.86 12.73
CA ALA A 275 -6.72 -0.48 12.31
C ALA A 275 -7.51 -0.07 11.07
N PHE A 276 -7.70 -0.98 10.11
CA PHE A 276 -8.54 -0.79 8.93
C PHE A 276 -10.02 -0.70 9.30
N ARG A 277 -10.49 -1.61 10.16
CA ARG A 277 -11.87 -1.64 10.64
C ARG A 277 -12.28 -0.34 11.32
N ARG A 278 -11.42 0.22 12.18
CA ARG A 278 -11.67 1.51 12.88
C ARG A 278 -11.88 2.68 11.93
N ARG A 279 -11.32 2.60 10.72
CA ARG A 279 -11.43 3.60 9.65
C ARG A 279 -12.47 3.25 8.61
N GLY A 280 -13.28 2.22 8.85
CA GLY A 280 -14.36 1.80 7.97
C GLY A 280 -13.88 1.11 6.70
N ILE A 281 -12.57 0.80 6.59
CA ILE A 281 -12.03 0.08 5.45
C ILE A 281 -12.35 -1.40 5.64
N VAL A 282 -13.23 -1.91 4.79
CA VAL A 282 -13.67 -3.30 4.77
C VAL A 282 -13.67 -3.81 3.33
N PRO A 283 -13.27 -5.06 3.09
CA PRO A 283 -13.32 -5.61 1.74
C PRO A 283 -14.73 -5.93 1.31
N GLU A 284 -14.96 -5.76 0.01
CA GLU A 284 -16.15 -6.24 -0.66
C GLU A 284 -16.19 -7.78 -0.67
N GLY A 285 -17.38 -8.36 -0.52
CA GLY A 285 -17.60 -9.80 -0.63
C GLY A 285 -17.11 -10.66 0.55
N ALA A 286 -16.43 -10.09 1.55
CA ALA A 286 -16.05 -10.84 2.74
C ALA A 286 -17.27 -11.13 3.64
N LEU A 287 -17.53 -12.41 3.93
CA LEU A 287 -18.67 -12.83 4.77
C LEU A 287 -18.47 -12.46 6.23
N TYR A 288 -17.23 -12.53 6.72
CA TYR A 288 -16.85 -12.25 8.09
C TYR A 288 -15.57 -11.42 8.13
N PHE A 289 -15.37 -10.72 9.25
CA PHE A 289 -14.15 -9.94 9.50
C PHE A 289 -13.15 -10.76 10.33
N SER A 290 -12.77 -11.93 9.83
CA SER A 290 -11.74 -12.82 10.38
C SER A 290 -10.58 -12.97 9.40
N GLU A 291 -9.38 -13.31 9.88
CA GLU A 291 -8.20 -13.50 9.03
C GLU A 291 -8.50 -14.44 7.84
N GLU A 292 -9.10 -15.60 8.10
CA GLU A 292 -9.46 -16.58 7.08
C GLU A 292 -10.41 -16.02 6.02
N SER A 293 -11.40 -15.22 6.42
CA SER A 293 -12.37 -14.63 5.48
C SER A 293 -11.81 -13.44 4.68
N LEU A 294 -10.81 -12.75 5.22
CA LEU A 294 -10.15 -11.63 4.56
C LEU A 294 -9.10 -12.11 3.54
N ARG A 295 -8.53 -13.30 3.70
CA ARG A 295 -7.62 -13.87 2.70
C ARG A 295 -8.32 -14.07 1.36
N TRP A 296 -7.59 -13.90 0.26
CA TRP A 296 -8.04 -14.35 -1.05
C TRP A 296 -8.30 -15.86 -1.02
N PRO A 297 -9.45 -16.33 -1.55
CA PRO A 297 -9.73 -17.75 -1.61
C PRO A 297 -8.75 -18.43 -2.55
N VAL A 298 -8.34 -19.65 -2.18
CA VAL A 298 -7.54 -20.49 -3.07
C VAL A 298 -8.34 -20.78 -4.34
N ALA A 299 -7.65 -20.81 -5.47
CA ALA A 299 -8.24 -21.10 -6.76
C ALA A 299 -8.93 -22.48 -6.78
N SER A 300 -9.95 -22.62 -7.62
CA SER A 300 -10.67 -23.89 -7.76
C SER A 300 -9.78 -24.97 -8.38
N ASP A 301 -9.86 -26.19 -7.85
CA ASP A 301 -9.23 -27.39 -8.42
C ASP A 301 -9.70 -27.71 -9.86
N ALA A 302 -10.76 -27.05 -10.34
CA ALA A 302 -11.22 -27.16 -11.71
C ALA A 302 -10.30 -26.44 -12.71
N LEU A 303 -9.45 -25.51 -12.27
CA LEU A 303 -8.47 -24.85 -13.14
C LEU A 303 -7.32 -25.83 -13.44
N PRO A 304 -7.00 -26.06 -14.74
CA PRO A 304 -5.94 -26.99 -15.10
C PRO A 304 -4.55 -26.43 -14.72
N ALA A 305 -3.57 -27.33 -14.60
CA ALA A 305 -2.18 -26.93 -14.43
C ALA A 305 -1.67 -26.14 -15.66
N VAL A 306 -0.67 -25.29 -15.44
CA VAL A 306 -0.09 -24.39 -16.45
C VAL A 306 1.20 -25.00 -17.01
N THR A 307 1.05 -26.14 -17.70
CA THR A 307 2.16 -26.92 -18.25
C THR A 307 3.05 -26.07 -19.17
N GLY A 308 4.37 -26.14 -18.95
CA GLY A 308 5.38 -25.47 -19.78
C GLY A 308 5.70 -24.01 -19.38
N LEU A 309 5.11 -23.50 -18.29
CA LEU A 309 5.43 -22.18 -17.77
C LEU A 309 6.84 -22.13 -17.18
N VAL A 310 7.62 -21.11 -17.56
CA VAL A 310 9.00 -20.90 -17.08
C VAL A 310 9.03 -19.79 -16.03
N PHE A 311 9.81 -19.96 -14.96
CA PHE A 311 9.86 -19.02 -13.83
C PHE A 311 11.10 -18.12 -13.81
N GLY A 312 12.06 -18.30 -14.72
CA GLY A 312 13.29 -17.52 -14.75
C GLY A 312 14.11 -17.67 -13.46
N ASP A 313 14.77 -16.59 -13.06
CA ASP A 313 15.59 -16.51 -11.85
C ASP A 313 15.23 -15.24 -11.03
N PRO A 314 15.83 -15.02 -9.85
CA PRO A 314 15.52 -13.86 -9.00
C PRO A 314 15.69 -12.48 -9.66
N ASN A 315 16.39 -12.36 -10.80
CA ASN A 315 16.50 -11.13 -11.59
C ASN A 315 15.36 -10.97 -12.62
N GLY A 316 14.43 -11.92 -12.67
CA GLY A 316 13.27 -11.92 -13.55
C GLY A 316 13.39 -12.92 -14.70
N LEU A 317 12.60 -12.69 -15.74
CA LEU A 317 12.59 -13.48 -16.97
C LEU A 317 13.46 -12.83 -18.03
N SER A 318 14.26 -13.65 -18.71
CA SER A 318 14.90 -13.26 -19.96
C SER A 318 13.87 -12.99 -21.06
N ARG A 319 14.30 -12.33 -22.15
CA ARG A 319 13.43 -12.07 -23.29
C ARG A 319 12.89 -13.36 -23.93
N GLU A 320 13.75 -14.38 -24.06
CA GLU A 320 13.36 -15.67 -24.63
C GLU A 320 12.29 -16.38 -23.78
N GLU A 321 12.43 -16.34 -22.45
CA GLU A 321 11.44 -16.91 -21.54
C GLU A 321 10.12 -16.13 -21.57
N LYS A 322 10.17 -14.80 -21.73
CA LYS A 322 8.96 -13.99 -21.95
C LYS A 322 8.27 -14.35 -23.27
N ASP A 323 9.04 -14.59 -24.33
CA ASP A 323 8.51 -14.99 -25.64
C ASP A 323 7.89 -16.40 -25.62
N ILE A 324 8.31 -17.26 -24.69
CA ILE A 324 7.67 -18.57 -24.40
C ILE A 324 6.39 -18.37 -23.57
N ASN A 325 6.50 -17.65 -22.45
CA ASN A 325 5.41 -17.51 -21.48
C ASN A 325 4.23 -16.69 -22.03
N GLY A 326 4.46 -15.62 -22.76
CA GLY A 326 3.41 -14.71 -23.23
C GLY A 326 2.31 -15.42 -24.04
N PRO A 327 2.65 -16.13 -25.15
CA PRO A 327 1.67 -16.89 -25.92
C PRO A 327 1.01 -18.02 -25.12
N LEU A 328 1.76 -18.67 -24.22
CA LEU A 328 1.26 -19.73 -23.36
C LEU A 328 0.19 -19.22 -22.40
N LEU A 329 0.46 -18.11 -21.70
CA LEU A 329 -0.45 -17.47 -20.76
C LEU A 329 -1.70 -16.94 -21.45
N ARG A 330 -1.56 -16.29 -22.63
CA ARG A 330 -2.72 -15.85 -23.43
C ARG A 330 -3.60 -17.03 -23.85
N ARG A 331 -3.01 -18.13 -24.32
CA ARG A 331 -3.76 -19.34 -24.68
C ARG A 331 -4.46 -19.94 -23.46
N TYR A 332 -3.77 -20.02 -22.32
CA TYR A 332 -4.34 -20.52 -21.07
C TYR A 332 -5.54 -19.66 -20.63
N ALA A 333 -5.39 -18.34 -20.62
CA ALA A 333 -6.45 -17.40 -20.23
C ALA A 333 -7.69 -17.54 -21.12
N ASN A 334 -7.53 -17.53 -22.44
CA ASN A 334 -8.65 -17.64 -23.38
C ASN A 334 -9.32 -19.03 -23.34
N THR A 335 -8.55 -20.10 -23.16
CA THR A 335 -9.10 -21.46 -23.05
C THR A 335 -9.93 -21.63 -21.78
N ASN A 336 -9.50 -21.02 -20.68
CA ASN A 336 -10.13 -21.12 -19.37
C ASN A 336 -10.98 -19.89 -19.00
N ALA A 337 -11.35 -19.06 -19.98
CA ALA A 337 -11.99 -17.77 -19.77
C ALA A 337 -13.19 -17.83 -18.81
N LYS A 338 -14.09 -18.81 -19.00
CA LYS A 338 -15.28 -18.99 -18.14
C LYS A 338 -14.92 -19.36 -16.70
N LEU A 339 -13.92 -20.22 -16.49
CA LEU A 339 -13.44 -20.61 -15.15
C LEU A 339 -12.77 -19.43 -14.44
N LEU A 340 -12.14 -18.55 -15.21
CA LEU A 340 -11.52 -17.30 -14.75
C LEU A 340 -12.52 -16.15 -14.61
N GLY A 341 -13.82 -16.39 -14.85
CA GLY A 341 -14.88 -15.38 -14.72
C GLY A 341 -14.97 -14.35 -15.85
N PHE A 342 -14.20 -14.53 -16.92
CA PHE A 342 -14.31 -13.71 -18.14
C PHE A 342 -15.46 -14.17 -19.03
N ASN A 343 -15.97 -13.26 -19.87
CA ASN A 343 -16.97 -13.60 -20.89
C ASN A 343 -16.28 -13.77 -22.26
N PRO A 344 -16.21 -14.99 -22.83
CA PRO A 344 -15.57 -15.22 -24.13
C PRO A 344 -16.16 -14.41 -25.31
N GLU A 345 -17.37 -13.88 -25.17
CA GLU A 345 -18.04 -13.08 -26.21
C GLU A 345 -17.51 -11.63 -26.27
N HIS A 346 -16.78 -11.18 -25.26
CA HIS A 346 -16.30 -9.79 -25.13
C HIS A 346 -14.86 -9.59 -25.62
N GLY A 347 -14.38 -10.43 -26.54
CA GLY A 347 -13.04 -10.36 -27.11
C GLY A 347 -11.99 -11.17 -26.35
N GLU A 348 -10.77 -11.12 -26.86
CA GLU A 348 -9.65 -11.90 -26.31
C GLU A 348 -9.17 -11.34 -24.96
N ILE A 349 -8.69 -12.24 -24.11
CA ILE A 349 -8.04 -11.88 -22.85
C ILE A 349 -6.55 -11.62 -23.14
N GLY A 350 -6.12 -10.39 -22.87
CA GLY A 350 -4.74 -9.95 -22.91
C GLY A 350 -3.96 -10.35 -21.65
N VAL A 351 -2.64 -10.34 -21.78
CA VAL A 351 -1.69 -10.53 -20.68
C VAL A 351 -0.70 -9.36 -20.71
N PRO A 352 -1.06 -8.18 -20.16
CA PRO A 352 -0.20 -6.99 -20.21
C PRO A 352 1.11 -7.18 -19.45
N SER A 353 1.08 -7.87 -18.31
CA SER A 353 2.25 -8.07 -17.46
C SER A 353 2.29 -9.48 -16.87
N PHE A 354 3.51 -9.98 -16.69
CA PHE A 354 3.79 -11.14 -15.87
C PHE A 354 5.23 -11.11 -15.36
N HIS A 355 5.43 -11.49 -14.10
CA HIS A 355 6.74 -11.55 -13.47
C HIS A 355 6.83 -12.67 -12.44
N PRO A 356 8.00 -13.30 -12.31
CA PRO A 356 8.22 -14.29 -11.27
C PRO A 356 8.50 -13.60 -9.93
N MET A 357 8.12 -14.28 -8.87
CA MET A 357 8.19 -13.80 -7.51
C MET A 357 8.86 -14.90 -6.67
N PHE A 358 10.06 -14.61 -6.18
CA PHE A 358 10.86 -15.52 -5.37
C PHE A 358 10.80 -15.09 -3.91
N ARG A 359 10.38 -16.01 -3.03
CA ARG A 359 10.23 -15.73 -1.60
C ARG A 359 10.85 -16.84 -0.78
N LEU A 360 11.56 -16.47 0.27
CA LEU A 360 12.07 -17.42 1.26
C LEU A 360 11.12 -17.38 2.47
N GLY A 361 10.43 -18.48 2.74
CA GLY A 361 9.60 -18.62 3.94
C GLY A 361 10.44 -18.66 5.23
N GLU A 362 9.80 -18.51 6.39
CA GLU A 362 10.47 -18.71 7.68
C GLU A 362 11.04 -20.13 7.85
N ASP A 363 10.44 -21.09 7.14
CA ASP A 363 10.91 -22.48 7.04
C ASP A 363 12.16 -22.64 6.17
N GLY A 364 12.67 -21.56 5.56
CA GLY A 364 13.77 -21.58 4.61
C GLY A 364 13.40 -22.19 3.25
N VAL A 365 12.11 -22.44 2.99
CA VAL A 365 11.65 -22.98 1.72
C VAL A 365 11.52 -21.85 0.71
N LEU A 366 12.17 -22.03 -0.44
CA LEU A 366 12.00 -21.13 -1.58
C LEU A 366 10.64 -21.39 -2.25
N ARG A 367 9.76 -20.40 -2.17
CA ARG A 367 8.47 -20.35 -2.87
C ARG A 367 8.63 -19.48 -4.10
N ILE A 368 8.19 -20.01 -5.24
CA ILE A 368 8.28 -19.34 -6.53
C ILE A 368 6.88 -19.30 -7.13
N ASP A 369 6.36 -18.11 -7.36
CA ASP A 369 5.09 -17.90 -8.05
C ASP A 369 5.31 -17.06 -9.30
N MET A 370 4.45 -17.22 -10.30
CA MET A 370 4.32 -16.30 -11.42
C MET A 370 3.09 -15.45 -11.16
N VAL A 371 3.27 -14.14 -11.05
CA VAL A 371 2.19 -13.17 -10.99
C VAL A 371 1.85 -12.80 -12.43
N VAL A 372 0.59 -12.97 -12.82
CA VAL A 372 0.12 -12.70 -14.19
C VAL A 372 -1.08 -11.78 -14.13
N GLU A 373 -1.01 -10.66 -14.82
CA GLU A 373 -2.17 -9.80 -15.03
C GLU A 373 -2.89 -10.24 -16.29
N LEU A 374 -4.17 -10.54 -16.15
CA LEU A 374 -5.09 -10.84 -17.26
C LEU A 374 -6.09 -9.71 -17.39
N ILE A 375 -6.27 -9.19 -18.60
CA ILE A 375 -7.18 -8.07 -18.87
C ILE A 375 -8.07 -8.40 -20.08
N GLN A 376 -9.37 -8.20 -19.93
CA GLN A 376 -10.33 -8.21 -21.03
C GLN A 376 -10.96 -6.81 -21.15
N THR A 377 -10.63 -6.11 -22.23
CA THR A 377 -11.07 -4.74 -22.49
C THR A 377 -12.38 -4.72 -23.27
N ARG A 378 -13.28 -3.79 -22.91
CA ARG A 378 -14.55 -3.55 -23.60
C ARG A 378 -14.73 -2.06 -23.80
N GLU A 379 -15.16 -1.66 -24.99
CA GLU A 379 -15.66 -0.29 -25.20
C GLU A 379 -17.12 -0.20 -24.79
N ILE A 380 -17.45 0.81 -23.99
CA ILE A 380 -18.80 1.09 -23.53
C ILE A 380 -19.17 2.52 -23.88
N ALA A 381 -20.39 2.74 -24.37
CA ALA A 381 -20.92 4.09 -24.62
C ALA A 381 -20.96 4.90 -23.32
N PHE A 382 -20.50 6.15 -23.40
CA PHE A 382 -20.54 7.07 -22.26
C PHE A 382 -21.99 7.34 -21.86
N ASP A 383 -22.88 7.61 -22.83
CA ASP A 383 -24.33 7.59 -22.64
C ASP A 383 -24.98 6.85 -23.82
N LYS A 384 -25.89 5.90 -23.52
CA LYS A 384 -26.64 5.19 -24.56
C LYS A 384 -27.60 6.12 -25.31
N ALA A 385 -28.07 7.18 -24.66
CA ALA A 385 -28.97 8.17 -25.24
C ALA A 385 -28.24 9.29 -25.99
N GLY A 386 -26.93 9.46 -25.75
CA GLY A 386 -26.09 10.51 -26.33
C GLY A 386 -24.83 9.94 -26.99
N PRO A 387 -24.93 9.28 -28.15
CA PRO A 387 -23.79 8.66 -28.84
C PRO A 387 -22.68 9.66 -29.22
N GLU A 388 -23.00 10.96 -29.28
CA GLU A 388 -22.04 12.05 -29.48
C GLU A 388 -21.03 12.22 -28.34
N LEU A 389 -21.31 11.69 -27.15
CA LEU A 389 -20.40 11.70 -26.00
C LEU A 389 -19.27 10.65 -26.11
N GLY A 390 -19.33 9.79 -27.13
CA GLY A 390 -18.31 8.78 -27.40
C GLY A 390 -18.37 7.53 -26.52
N THR A 391 -17.28 6.79 -26.53
CA THR A 391 -17.08 5.55 -25.75
C THR A 391 -15.90 5.71 -24.80
N PHE A 392 -15.83 4.83 -23.80
CA PHE A 392 -14.67 4.68 -22.94
C PHE A 392 -14.36 3.20 -22.72
N GLU A 393 -13.09 2.89 -22.45
CA GLU A 393 -12.66 1.53 -22.18
C GLU A 393 -12.95 1.13 -20.73
N VAL A 394 -13.42 -0.11 -20.57
CA VAL A 394 -13.63 -0.75 -19.27
C VAL A 394 -12.93 -2.10 -19.28
N HIS A 395 -12.11 -2.35 -18.27
CA HIS A 395 -11.30 -3.55 -18.16
C HIS A 395 -11.88 -4.51 -17.11
N ALA A 396 -12.25 -5.73 -17.51
CA ALA A 396 -12.33 -6.84 -16.56
C ALA A 396 -10.90 -7.34 -16.33
N GLY A 397 -10.56 -7.65 -15.08
CA GLY A 397 -9.20 -8.03 -14.74
C GLY A 397 -9.12 -9.21 -13.79
N VAL A 398 -8.07 -10.02 -13.92
CA VAL A 398 -7.72 -11.08 -12.97
C VAL A 398 -6.21 -11.08 -12.77
N THR A 399 -5.76 -10.98 -11.54
CA THR A 399 -4.38 -11.32 -11.17
C THR A 399 -4.33 -12.80 -10.82
N LEU A 400 -3.57 -13.58 -11.60
CA LEU A 400 -3.29 -14.98 -11.30
C LEU A 400 -1.97 -15.10 -10.55
N MET A 401 -1.97 -15.93 -9.52
CA MET A 401 -0.75 -16.40 -8.89
C MET A 401 -0.57 -17.88 -9.20
N ILE A 402 0.43 -18.20 -10.00
CA ILE A 402 0.70 -19.57 -10.45
C ILE A 402 1.92 -20.09 -9.70
N ALA A 403 1.73 -21.07 -8.83
CA ALA A 403 2.77 -21.58 -7.96
C ALA A 403 3.59 -22.68 -8.63
N SER A 404 4.91 -22.51 -8.65
CA SER A 404 5.84 -23.59 -8.92
C SER A 404 5.73 -24.65 -7.83
N GLN A 405 5.59 -25.91 -8.23
CA GLN A 405 5.42 -27.01 -7.27
C GLN A 405 6.77 -27.47 -6.71
N ALA A 406 6.74 -28.02 -5.49
CA ALA A 406 7.90 -28.69 -4.91
C ALA A 406 8.25 -29.95 -5.73
N LEU A 407 9.53 -30.35 -5.71
CA LEU A 407 9.96 -31.59 -6.36
C LEU A 407 9.23 -32.79 -5.73
N SER A 408 8.68 -33.65 -6.58
CA SER A 408 8.06 -34.92 -6.20
C SER A 408 8.62 -36.03 -7.10
N ASP A 409 9.14 -37.10 -6.51
CA ASP A 409 9.72 -38.25 -7.23
C ASP A 409 10.78 -37.87 -8.28
N GLY A 410 11.61 -36.86 -7.96
CA GLY A 410 12.70 -36.39 -8.83
C GLY A 410 12.25 -35.48 -9.98
N ASN A 411 10.95 -35.27 -10.17
CA ASN A 411 10.39 -34.35 -11.16
C ASN A 411 9.70 -33.17 -10.47
N ARG A 412 9.68 -32.01 -11.14
CA ARG A 412 8.85 -30.89 -10.69
C ARG A 412 7.47 -31.04 -11.35
N PRO A 413 6.38 -31.21 -10.58
CA PRO A 413 5.04 -31.23 -11.14
C PRO A 413 4.71 -29.94 -11.88
N ASP A 414 3.72 -30.00 -12.76
CA ASP A 414 3.27 -28.82 -13.48
C ASP A 414 2.78 -27.72 -12.51
N PRO A 415 3.04 -26.44 -12.83
CA PRO A 415 2.59 -25.32 -12.00
C PRO A 415 1.07 -25.26 -11.87
N ILE A 416 0.58 -24.88 -10.69
CA ILE A 416 -0.87 -24.78 -10.42
C ILE A 416 -1.26 -23.34 -10.12
N VAL A 417 -2.47 -22.94 -10.50
CA VAL A 417 -3.03 -21.65 -10.08
C VAL A 417 -3.37 -21.75 -8.59
N ARG A 418 -2.77 -20.88 -7.77
CA ARG A 418 -3.01 -20.81 -6.33
C ARG A 418 -4.07 -19.77 -5.99
N TYR A 419 -4.05 -18.61 -6.65
CA TYR A 419 -5.04 -17.55 -6.47
C TYR A 419 -5.55 -17.04 -7.80
N VAL A 420 -6.84 -16.74 -7.82
CA VAL A 420 -7.54 -15.97 -8.84
C VAL A 420 -8.06 -14.73 -8.13
N ILE A 421 -7.49 -13.56 -8.42
CA ILE A 421 -7.80 -12.30 -7.74
C ILE A 421 -8.53 -11.41 -8.75
N PRO A 422 -9.88 -11.40 -8.75
CA PRO A 422 -10.63 -10.79 -9.82
C PRO A 422 -11.03 -9.35 -9.53
N ARG A 423 -11.26 -8.62 -10.61
CA ARG A 423 -12.06 -7.41 -10.67
C ARG A 423 -12.89 -7.44 -11.95
N TYR A 424 -14.08 -8.01 -11.83
CA TYR A 424 -15.01 -8.15 -12.96
C TYR A 424 -15.71 -6.84 -13.28
N VAL A 425 -16.42 -6.82 -14.41
CA VAL A 425 -17.21 -5.67 -14.85
C VAL A 425 -18.68 -5.94 -14.57
N ASP A 426 -19.29 -5.09 -13.76
CA ASP A 426 -20.74 -5.04 -13.54
C ASP A 426 -21.26 -3.60 -13.79
N ASP A 427 -22.58 -3.45 -13.80
CA ASP A 427 -23.22 -2.17 -14.10
C ASP A 427 -22.88 -1.08 -13.07
N GLU A 428 -22.68 -1.45 -11.80
CA GLU A 428 -22.32 -0.49 -10.75
C GLU A 428 -20.91 0.05 -10.98
N ARG A 429 -19.95 -0.83 -11.26
CA ARG A 429 -18.57 -0.46 -11.57
C ARG A 429 -18.47 0.41 -12.82
N VAL A 430 -19.19 0.05 -13.89
CA VAL A 430 -19.25 0.88 -15.10
C VAL A 430 -19.75 2.28 -14.77
N GLN A 431 -20.77 2.39 -13.91
CA GLN A 431 -21.29 3.69 -13.49
C GLN A 431 -20.29 4.45 -12.61
N ARG A 432 -19.57 3.79 -11.69
CA ARG A 432 -18.52 4.42 -10.87
C ARG A 432 -17.38 4.97 -11.73
N GLN A 433 -16.90 4.19 -12.69
CA GLN A 433 -15.84 4.61 -13.62
C GLN A 433 -16.32 5.76 -14.52
N ARG A 434 -17.55 5.70 -15.03
CA ARG A 434 -18.15 6.82 -15.77
C ARG A 434 -18.18 8.09 -14.94
N THR A 435 -18.60 8.00 -13.67
CA THR A 435 -18.61 9.15 -12.76
C THR A 435 -17.21 9.68 -12.48
N ALA A 436 -16.21 8.81 -12.32
CA ALA A 436 -14.82 9.21 -12.14
C ALA A 436 -14.27 9.93 -13.38
N TYR A 437 -14.51 9.40 -14.59
CA TYR A 437 -14.08 10.03 -15.85
C TYR A 437 -14.82 11.33 -16.12
N ALA A 438 -16.11 11.41 -15.79
CA ALA A 438 -16.90 12.64 -15.87
C ALA A 438 -16.39 13.74 -14.93
N ALA A 439 -15.94 13.36 -13.73
CA ALA A 439 -15.33 14.31 -12.81
C ALA A 439 -14.01 14.85 -13.36
N GLY A 440 -13.26 14.03 -14.12
CA GLY A 440 -12.09 14.43 -14.90
C GLY A 440 -10.94 15.05 -14.09
N ALA A 441 -11.06 15.06 -12.75
CA ALA A 441 -10.06 15.60 -11.87
C ALA A 441 -8.82 14.70 -11.94
N TYR A 442 -7.65 15.32 -12.16
CA TYR A 442 -6.36 14.65 -12.12
C TYR A 442 -6.11 13.60 -13.22
N MET A 443 -6.64 13.81 -14.43
CA MET A 443 -6.55 12.84 -15.51
C MET A 443 -5.93 13.45 -16.78
N THR A 444 -5.01 12.72 -17.40
CA THR A 444 -4.42 12.99 -18.71
C THR A 444 -5.41 12.67 -19.84
N LYS A 445 -5.08 13.06 -21.08
CA LYS A 445 -5.92 12.76 -22.26
C LYS A 445 -6.10 11.26 -22.53
N ASP A 446 -5.13 10.45 -22.12
CA ASP A 446 -5.13 8.99 -22.32
C ASP A 446 -5.74 8.24 -21.11
N HIS A 447 -6.56 8.92 -20.31
CA HIS A 447 -7.25 8.36 -19.14
C HIS A 447 -6.32 7.79 -18.06
N ARG A 448 -5.13 8.38 -17.89
CA ARG A 448 -4.21 8.07 -16.79
C ARG A 448 -4.14 9.19 -15.76
N ILE A 449 -3.79 8.88 -14.52
CA ILE A 449 -3.56 9.85 -13.45
C ILE A 449 -2.49 10.86 -13.91
N ASP A 450 -2.79 12.14 -13.76
CA ASP A 450 -1.88 13.25 -13.97
C ASP A 450 -1.38 13.76 -12.62
N PHE A 451 -0.23 13.26 -12.16
CA PHE A 451 0.36 13.64 -10.88
C PHE A 451 0.72 15.14 -10.79
N SER A 452 0.93 15.82 -11.92
CA SER A 452 1.13 17.27 -11.91
C SER A 452 -0.12 18.02 -11.42
N LEU A 453 -1.31 17.50 -11.75
CA LEU A 453 -2.58 18.02 -11.28
C LEU A 453 -2.89 17.55 -9.86
N VAL A 454 -2.53 16.30 -9.50
CA VAL A 454 -2.77 15.76 -8.15
C VAL A 454 -2.05 16.63 -7.13
N HIS A 455 -0.73 16.78 -7.26
CA HIS A 455 0.10 17.43 -6.23
C HIS A 455 -0.10 18.95 -6.16
N GLY A 456 -0.63 19.57 -7.23
CA GLY A 456 -0.91 21.01 -7.26
C GLY A 456 0.29 21.87 -6.86
N ALA A 457 0.09 23.17 -6.60
CA ALA A 457 1.15 23.98 -6.01
C ALA A 457 1.23 23.72 -4.49
N LEU A 458 2.26 23.00 -4.04
CA LEU A 458 2.69 22.75 -2.65
C LEU A 458 2.72 24.03 -1.79
#